data_AF-A0A7V9UJL3-F1
#
_entry.id   AF-A0A7V9UJL3-F1
#
_cell.length_a   1.000
_cell.length_b   1.000
_cell.length_c   1.000
_cell.angle_alpha   90.00
_cell.angle_beta   90.00
_cell.angle_gamma   90.00
#
_symmetry.space_group_name_H-M   'P 1'
#
loop_
_entity.id
_entity.type
_entity.pdbx_description
1 polymer ?
#
loop_
_entity_poly.entity_id
_entity_poly.type
_entity_poly.pdbx_seq_one_letter_code
_entity_poly.pdbx_strand_id
1 'polypeptide(L)'
;MIRHIFVVSLFLLPLTATLNGLLPPLYQTADEIAAVVKEHELGNVLPDGEPIVGIQKIDKGYLVITNKHQVEATIVYEPAARPGPARFKVKFQIPEKTNGMRDSE
;
A
#
# COMPACT_ATOMS: atom_id res chain seq x y z
N MET A 1 49.31 -33.72 -6.53
CA MET A 1 48.04 -34.17 -5.91
C MET A 1 47.21 -32.94 -5.56
N ILE A 2 46.39 -32.54 -6.52
CA ILE A 2 45.49 -31.38 -6.49
C ILE A 2 44.21 -31.87 -5.78
N ARG A 3 44.10 -31.68 -4.47
CA ARG A 3 42.99 -32.27 -3.70
C ARG A 3 42.39 -31.36 -2.63
N HIS A 4 42.41 -30.04 -2.80
CA HIS A 4 41.72 -29.13 -1.85
C HIS A 4 41.01 -27.92 -2.47
N ILE A 5 41.06 -27.71 -3.80
CA ILE A 5 40.50 -26.49 -4.42
C ILE A 5 38.99 -26.60 -4.71
N PHE A 6 38.40 -27.81 -4.63
CA PHE A 6 37.00 -28.01 -5.06
C PHE A 6 35.94 -27.87 -3.95
N VAL A 7 36.32 -27.76 -2.68
CA VAL A 7 35.34 -27.80 -1.57
C VAL A 7 34.86 -26.40 -1.14
N VAL A 8 35.61 -25.34 -1.45
CA VAL A 8 35.25 -23.97 -1.04
C VAL A 8 34.22 -23.34 -2.00
N SER A 9 34.06 -23.86 -3.23
CA SER A 9 33.14 -23.30 -4.22
C SER A 9 31.67 -23.64 -3.99
N LEU A 10 31.35 -24.61 -3.11
CA LEU A 10 29.97 -25.06 -2.89
C LEU A 10 29.27 -24.29 -1.75
N PHE A 11 29.95 -23.37 -1.06
CA PHE A 11 29.42 -22.66 0.10
C PHE A 11 29.08 -21.18 -0.16
N LEU A 12 29.10 -20.72 -1.42
CA LEU A 12 28.88 -19.32 -1.78
C LEU A 12 27.58 -19.02 -2.55
N LEU A 13 26.63 -19.96 -2.58
CA LEU A 13 25.32 -19.77 -3.23
C LEU A 13 24.24 -20.38 -2.32
N PRO A 14 23.77 -19.63 -1.31
CA PRO A 14 22.43 -19.06 -1.47
C PRO A 14 22.27 -17.73 -0.69
N LEU A 15 22.58 -16.59 -1.30
CA LEU A 15 22.23 -15.27 -0.73
C LEU A 15 21.38 -14.41 -1.69
N THR A 16 20.80 -15.01 -2.72
CA THR A 16 19.99 -14.28 -3.72
C THR A 16 18.50 -14.60 -3.67
N ALA A 17 18.03 -15.33 -2.66
CA ALA A 17 16.65 -15.86 -2.61
C ALA A 17 15.63 -15.02 -1.83
N THR A 18 15.96 -13.82 -1.34
CA THR A 18 15.08 -13.08 -0.42
C THR A 18 14.66 -11.70 -0.93
N LEU A 19 14.10 -11.58 -2.14
CA LEU A 19 13.50 -10.31 -2.59
C LEU A 19 12.14 -10.40 -3.29
N ASN A 20 11.59 -11.60 -3.50
CA ASN A 20 10.29 -11.76 -4.21
C ASN A 20 9.07 -11.93 -3.28
N GLY A 21 9.19 -11.59 -1.98
CA GLY A 21 8.18 -11.99 -0.98
C GLY A 21 7.37 -10.88 -0.31
N LEU A 22 7.58 -9.60 -0.63
CA LEU A 22 6.97 -8.51 0.15
C LEU A 22 6.11 -7.53 -0.66
N LEU A 23 5.94 -7.75 -1.96
CA LEU A 23 4.98 -6.99 -2.74
C LEU A 23 3.61 -7.66 -2.55
N PRO A 24 2.57 -6.93 -2.11
CA PRO A 24 1.22 -7.45 -2.21
C PRO A 24 0.97 -7.84 -3.67
N PRO A 25 0.32 -8.99 -3.94
CA PRO A 25 0.07 -9.43 -5.30
C PRO A 25 -0.61 -8.30 -6.08
N LEU A 26 -0.20 -8.09 -7.33
CA LEU A 26 -0.71 -6.99 -8.17
C LEU A 26 -2.26 -6.95 -8.21
N TYR A 27 -2.90 -8.12 -8.17
CA TYR A 27 -4.36 -8.26 -8.08
C TYR A 27 -4.96 -7.60 -6.82
N GLN A 28 -4.28 -7.72 -5.68
CA GLN A 28 -4.73 -7.13 -4.43
C GLN A 28 -4.71 -5.60 -4.48
N THR A 29 -3.80 -4.99 -5.25
CA THR A 29 -3.82 -3.54 -5.49
C THR A 29 -5.06 -3.12 -6.28
N ALA A 30 -5.49 -3.91 -7.27
CA ALA A 30 -6.71 -3.62 -8.01
C ALA A 30 -7.97 -3.78 -7.14
N ASP A 31 -8.03 -4.82 -6.31
CA ASP A 31 -9.13 -5.04 -5.36
C ASP A 31 -9.20 -3.92 -4.31
N GLU A 32 -8.07 -3.44 -3.82
CA GLU A 32 -7.99 -2.30 -2.90
C GLU A 32 -8.53 -1.02 -3.54
N ILE A 33 -8.07 -0.68 -4.75
CA ILE A 33 -8.56 0.52 -5.47
C ILE A 33 -10.06 0.40 -5.73
N ALA A 34 -10.53 -0.78 -6.15
CA ALA A 34 -11.95 -1.02 -6.35
C ALA A 34 -12.75 -0.86 -5.05
N ALA A 35 -12.23 -1.31 -3.91
CA ALA A 35 -12.85 -1.12 -2.62
C ALA A 35 -12.90 0.36 -2.22
N VAL A 36 -11.81 1.11 -2.42
CA VAL A 36 -11.75 2.57 -2.14
C VAL A 36 -12.82 3.32 -2.94
N VAL A 37 -13.03 2.99 -4.21
CA VAL A 37 -14.00 3.67 -5.08
C VAL A 37 -15.45 3.24 -4.80
N LYS A 38 -15.68 1.98 -4.46
CA LYS A 38 -17.03 1.41 -4.27
C LYS A 38 -17.59 1.58 -2.86
N GLU A 39 -16.74 1.85 -1.88
CA GLU A 39 -17.16 2.03 -0.49
C GLU A 39 -18.11 3.21 -0.36
N HIS A 40 -19.28 2.96 0.21
CA HIS A 40 -20.31 3.97 0.42
C HIS A 40 -19.81 5.06 1.39
N GLU A 41 -18.88 4.71 2.29
CA GLU A 41 -18.27 5.65 3.22
C GLU A 41 -17.51 6.79 2.53
N LEU A 42 -16.98 6.58 1.32
CA LEU A 42 -16.34 7.66 0.56
C LEU A 42 -17.33 8.79 0.24
N GLY A 43 -18.58 8.45 -0.10
CA GLY A 43 -19.64 9.42 -0.35
C GLY A 43 -20.14 10.13 0.91
N ASN A 44 -19.92 9.55 2.09
CA ASN A 44 -20.24 10.20 3.37
C ASN A 44 -19.14 11.18 3.80
N VAL A 45 -17.89 10.91 3.43
CA VAL A 45 -16.75 11.79 3.72
C VAL A 45 -16.61 12.89 2.68
N LEU A 46 -16.99 12.65 1.43
CA LEU A 46 -17.04 13.65 0.37
C LEU A 46 -18.41 14.36 0.36
N PRO A 47 -18.51 15.62 0.83
CA PRO A 47 -19.78 16.29 1.05
C PRO A 47 -20.61 16.55 -0.22
N ASP A 48 -19.97 16.58 -1.39
CA ASP A 48 -20.53 17.17 -2.61
C ASP A 48 -20.71 16.18 -3.77
N GLY A 49 -20.45 14.88 -3.57
CA GLY A 49 -20.50 13.89 -4.67
C GLY A 49 -19.54 14.22 -5.83
N GLU A 50 -18.43 14.89 -5.51
CA GLU A 50 -17.46 15.35 -6.50
C GLU A 50 -16.84 14.20 -7.29
N PRO A 51 -16.54 14.39 -8.59
CA PRO A 51 -15.83 13.40 -9.35
C PRO A 51 -14.39 13.23 -8.82
N ILE A 52 -13.96 11.99 -8.71
CA ILE A 52 -12.58 11.63 -8.37
C ILE A 52 -11.69 12.00 -9.56
N VAL A 53 -10.70 12.85 -9.31
CA VAL A 53 -9.71 13.31 -10.31
C VAL A 53 -8.52 12.36 -10.35
N GLY A 54 -8.15 11.78 -9.20
CA GLY A 54 -7.06 10.83 -9.13
C GLY A 54 -7.03 10.06 -7.82
N ILE A 55 -6.31 8.93 -7.84
CA ILE A 55 -6.03 8.10 -6.68
C ILE A 55 -4.52 7.87 -6.67
N GLN A 56 -3.84 8.34 -5.62
CA GLN A 56 -2.39 8.18 -5.46
C GLN A 56 -2.10 7.19 -4.34
N LYS A 57 -1.09 6.32 -4.50
CA LYS A 57 -0.67 5.41 -3.43
C LYS A 57 0.20 6.15 -2.43
N ILE A 58 -0.10 6.01 -1.15
CA ILE A 58 0.64 6.57 -0.01
C ILE A 58 1.05 5.44 0.94
N ASP A 59 1.92 5.72 1.90
CA ASP A 59 2.54 4.68 2.76
C ASP A 59 1.54 3.75 3.45
N LYS A 60 0.36 4.28 3.83
CA LYS A 60 -0.68 3.53 4.59
C LYS A 60 -1.92 3.19 3.77
N GLY A 61 -1.94 3.46 2.47
CA GLY A 61 -3.11 3.23 1.62
C GLY A 61 -3.14 4.13 0.39
N TYR A 62 -4.21 4.89 0.22
CA TYR A 62 -4.44 5.71 -0.97
C TYR A 62 -4.92 7.12 -0.59
N LEU A 63 -4.47 8.11 -1.34
CA LEU A 63 -4.99 9.47 -1.31
C LEU A 63 -5.96 9.64 -2.48
N VAL A 64 -7.24 9.82 -2.17
CA VAL A 64 -8.30 10.12 -3.12
C VAL A 64 -8.35 11.62 -3.31
N ILE A 65 -8.18 12.07 -4.55
CA ILE A 65 -8.11 13.50 -4.91
C ILE A 65 -9.35 13.84 -5.72
N THR A 66 -10.11 14.82 -5.24
CA THR A 66 -11.21 15.44 -5.99
C THR A 66 -10.81 16.85 -6.43
N ASN A 67 -11.74 17.57 -7.05
CA ASN A 67 -11.47 18.94 -7.49
C ASN A 67 -11.27 19.90 -6.31
N LYS A 68 -11.97 19.71 -5.19
CA LYS A 68 -11.90 20.62 -4.03
C LYS A 68 -11.28 19.99 -2.79
N HIS A 69 -11.29 18.66 -2.69
CA HIS A 69 -10.94 17.95 -1.46
C HIS A 69 -9.92 16.84 -1.72
N GLN A 70 -9.27 16.42 -0.63
CA GLN A 70 -8.44 15.23 -0.60
C GLN A 70 -8.90 14.38 0.58
N VAL A 71 -8.93 13.07 0.41
CA VAL A 71 -9.35 12.11 1.42
C VAL A 71 -8.35 10.97 1.47
N GLU A 72 -7.85 10.65 2.65
CA GLU A 72 -6.98 9.51 2.87
C GLU A 72 -7.80 8.26 3.13
N ALA A 73 -7.59 7.23 2.31
CA ALA A 73 -8.14 5.90 2.45
C ALA A 73 -7.05 4.95 2.98
N THR A 74 -7.07 4.67 4.28
CA THR A 74 -6.13 3.76 4.94
C THR A 74 -6.56 2.31 4.74
N ILE A 75 -5.65 1.45 4.31
CA ILE A 75 -5.88 0.02 4.17
C ILE A 75 -5.40 -0.70 5.43
N VAL A 76 -6.31 -1.37 6.13
CA VAL A 76 -6.00 -2.12 7.36
C VAL A 76 -6.16 -3.61 7.10
N TYR A 77 -5.05 -4.32 6.91
CA TYR A 77 -5.08 -5.77 6.67
C TYR A 77 -5.48 -6.55 7.93
N GLU A 78 -6.34 -7.55 7.74
CA GLU A 78 -6.74 -8.46 8.79
C GLU A 78 -5.78 -9.66 8.86
N PRO A 79 -5.49 -10.20 10.06
CA PRO A 79 -4.68 -11.39 10.20
C PRO A 79 -5.30 -12.58 9.45
N ALA A 80 -4.55 -13.18 8.52
CA ALA A 80 -4.98 -14.34 7.76
C ALA A 80 -4.24 -15.60 8.23
N ALA A 81 -5.00 -16.62 8.63
CA ALA A 81 -4.44 -17.92 9.05
C ALA A 81 -4.21 -18.89 7.87
N ARG A 82 -4.68 -18.55 6.67
CA ARG A 82 -4.60 -19.39 5.48
C ARG A 82 -3.91 -18.64 4.34
N PRO A 83 -3.07 -19.32 3.53
CA PRO A 83 -2.50 -18.73 2.33
C PRO A 83 -3.62 -18.40 1.34
N GLY A 84 -3.65 -17.15 0.87
CA GLY A 84 -4.68 -16.60 -0.01
C GLY A 84 -4.67 -15.07 0.01
N PRO A 85 -5.57 -14.41 -0.75
CA PRO A 85 -5.70 -12.96 -0.72
C PRO A 85 -5.97 -12.45 0.70
N ALA A 86 -5.24 -11.44 1.14
CA ALA A 86 -5.44 -10.86 2.46
C ALA A 86 -6.77 -10.10 2.51
N ARG A 87 -7.50 -10.25 3.62
CA ARG A 87 -8.69 -9.44 3.89
C ARG A 87 -8.26 -8.07 4.40
N PHE A 88 -9.01 -7.02 4.09
CA PHE A 88 -8.68 -5.67 4.52
C PHE A 88 -9.90 -4.78 4.77
N LYS A 89 -9.70 -3.88 5.72
CA LYS A 89 -10.41 -2.64 6.08
C LYS A 89 -10.11 -1.47 5.15
N VAL A 90 -11.07 -0.72 4.62
CA VAL A 90 -10.80 0.66 4.16
C VAL A 90 -11.30 1.62 5.23
N LYS A 91 -10.49 2.61 5.62
CA LYS A 91 -10.90 3.69 6.53
C LYS A 91 -10.63 5.04 5.88
N PHE A 92 -11.66 5.87 5.77
CA PHE A 92 -11.56 7.21 5.20
C PHE A 92 -11.32 8.25 6.29
N GLN A 93 -10.35 9.12 6.07
CA GLN A 93 -10.05 10.25 6.94
C GLN A 93 -9.75 11.48 6.09
N ILE A 94 -10.21 12.64 6.55
CA ILE A 94 -9.77 13.91 5.95
C ILE A 94 -8.31 14.08 6.38
N PRO A 95 -7.37 14.32 5.45
CA PRO A 95 -5.98 14.54 5.81
C PRO A 95 -5.92 15.68 6.81
N GLU A 96 -5.39 15.39 8.00
CA GLU A 96 -5.07 16.43 8.96
C GLU A 96 -4.06 17.34 8.27
N LYS A 97 -4.40 18.61 8.06
CA LYS A 97 -3.44 19.59 7.52
C LYS A 97 -2.20 19.48 8.39
N THR A 98 -1.11 18.95 7.85
CA THR A 98 0.18 18.92 8.52
C THR A 98 0.52 20.37 8.84
N ASN A 99 0.31 20.77 10.10
CA ASN A 99 0.65 22.07 10.60
C ASN A 99 2.17 22.12 10.72
N GLY A 100 2.83 22.33 9.59
CA GLY A 100 4.28 22.35 9.48
C GLY A 100 4.65 23.22 8.30
N MET A 101 5.37 24.31 8.58
CA MET A 101 6.08 25.18 7.65
C MET A 101 5.36 26.45 7.18
N ARG A 102 5.00 27.32 8.13
CA ARG A 102 5.00 28.79 7.94
C ARG A 102 5.55 29.49 9.19
N ASP A 103 6.75 29.12 9.64
CA ASP A 103 7.52 29.94 10.59
C ASP A 103 8.97 30.02 10.10
N SER A 104 9.20 30.90 9.13
CA SER A 104 10.51 31.52 8.88
C SER A 104 10.26 32.76 8.04
N GLU A 105 9.78 33.81 8.72
CA GLU A 105 10.06 35.20 8.36
C GLU A 105 11.51 35.55 8.73
#